data_AF-A0A1H6FUM9-F1
#
_entry.id   AF-A0A1H6FUM9-F1
#
_cell.length_a   1.000
_cell.length_b   1.000
_cell.length_c   1.000
_cell.angle_alpha   90.00
_cell.angle_beta   90.00
_cell.angle_gamma   90.00
#
_symmetry.space_group_name_H-M   'P 1'
#
loop_
_entity.id
_entity.type
_entity.pdbx_description
1 polymer ?
#
loop_
_entity_poly.entity_id
_entity_poly.type
_entity_poly.pdbx_seq_one_letter_code
_entity_poly.pdbx_strand_id
1 'polypeptide(L)'
;MSVREQRGFTLIELLVGVTVGLLVLGAGLAVLDRSWGASSEISDRAAGLAAARTAMAEATRVLRSQVCLGSNPPLIYADQNRVRFYVDLSDGTSRNQVQIRELAYDPTTRKLTESVWLPTGGTYPNLTYPASPTRSNLLLDNAYPVDASTPIFRYYAWDTTNGGASVLLPAPLSASDRARTIRIVVAFEARPSNRPSAAKRASDVQNEVFVRSADNTSSTGGPSCG
;
A
#
# COMPACT_ATOMS: atom_id res chain seq x y z
N MET A 1 -4.97 29.42 -75.78
CA MET A 1 -3.84 29.77 -74.89
C MET A 1 -4.40 30.67 -73.80
N SER A 2 -4.66 30.12 -72.62
CA SER A 2 -5.19 30.85 -71.46
C SER A 2 -4.02 31.51 -70.73
N VAL A 3 -3.98 32.84 -70.75
CA VAL A 3 -3.02 33.64 -69.97
C VAL A 3 -3.49 33.58 -68.52
N ARG A 4 -2.83 32.71 -67.77
CA ARG A 4 -2.97 32.51 -66.33
C ARG A 4 -2.64 33.84 -65.65
N GLU A 5 -3.64 34.49 -65.05
CA GLU A 5 -3.44 35.72 -64.29
C GLU A 5 -2.39 35.49 -63.19
N GLN A 6 -1.19 36.02 -63.39
CA GLN A 6 -0.16 36.11 -62.35
C GLN A 6 -0.50 37.31 -61.46
N ARG A 7 -1.49 37.16 -60.57
CA ARG A 7 -1.70 38.12 -59.49
C ARG A 7 -0.59 37.93 -58.47
N GLY A 8 0.38 38.84 -58.47
CA GLY A 8 1.42 38.88 -57.44
C GLY A 8 0.82 39.19 -56.08
N PHE A 9 1.23 38.44 -55.05
CA PHE A 9 0.82 38.66 -53.68
C PHE A 9 1.24 40.07 -53.23
N THR A 10 0.31 40.80 -52.62
CA THR A 10 0.66 42.10 -52.04
C THR A 10 1.42 41.90 -50.73
N LEU A 11 2.35 42.81 -50.40
CA LEU A 11 3.21 42.69 -49.22
C LEU A 11 2.39 42.57 -47.92
N ILE A 12 1.24 43.26 -47.86
CA ILE A 12 0.29 43.17 -46.74
C ILE A 12 -0.34 41.77 -46.62
N GLU A 13 -0.65 41.13 -47.73
CA GLU A 13 -1.29 39.81 -47.78
C GLU A 13 -0.32 38.70 -47.33
N LEU A 14 0.97 38.85 -47.64
CA LEU A 14 2.03 37.98 -47.13
C LEU A 14 2.22 38.15 -45.62
N LEU A 15 2.15 39.39 -45.11
CA LEU A 15 2.31 39.69 -43.69
C LEU A 15 1.12 39.17 -42.86
N VAL A 16 -0.11 39.31 -43.39
CA VAL A 16 -1.31 38.71 -42.79
C VAL A 16 -1.25 37.18 -42.84
N GLY A 17 -0.80 36.59 -43.95
CA GLY A 17 -0.64 35.14 -44.08
C GLY A 17 0.35 34.57 -43.04
N VAL A 18 1.50 35.22 -42.86
CA VAL A 18 2.51 34.80 -41.87
C VAL A 18 1.99 34.98 -40.43
N THR A 19 1.32 36.08 -40.12
CA THR A 19 0.78 36.31 -38.76
C THR A 19 -0.32 35.32 -38.39
N VAL A 20 -1.26 35.06 -39.31
CA VAL A 20 -2.31 34.03 -39.10
C VAL A 20 -1.68 32.63 -39.00
N GLY A 21 -0.68 32.32 -39.85
CA GLY A 21 0.07 31.07 -39.78
C GLY A 21 0.75 30.85 -38.42
N LEU A 22 1.39 31.89 -37.87
CA LEU A 22 2.02 31.84 -36.54
C LEU A 22 0.99 31.65 -35.42
N LEU A 23 -0.18 32.29 -35.50
CA LEU A 23 -1.26 32.10 -34.52
C LEU A 23 -1.78 30.65 -34.53
N VAL A 24 -1.99 30.07 -35.71
CA VAL A 24 -2.47 28.69 -35.85
C VAL A 24 -1.41 27.68 -35.37
N LEU A 25 -0.14 27.87 -35.74
CA LEU A 25 0.95 27.01 -35.27
C LEU A 25 1.14 27.11 -33.75
N GLY A 26 1.05 28.32 -33.20
CA GLY A 26 1.12 28.54 -31.76
C GLY A 26 -0.02 27.84 -31.01
N ALA A 27 -1.25 27.94 -31.53
CA ALA A 27 -2.39 27.20 -30.99
C ALA A 27 -2.20 25.68 -31.07
N GLY A 28 -1.67 25.18 -32.19
CA GLY A 28 -1.35 23.76 -32.37
C GLY A 28 -0.31 23.25 -31.36
N LEU A 29 0.77 24.01 -31.15
CA LEU A 29 1.81 23.65 -30.18
C LEU A 29 1.25 23.61 -28.75
N ALA A 30 0.41 24.58 -28.38
CA ALA A 30 -0.22 24.61 -27.06
C ALA A 30 -1.17 23.41 -26.81
N VAL A 31 -1.73 22.80 -27.86
CA VAL A 31 -2.51 21.55 -27.75
C VAL A 31 -1.58 20.35 -27.57
N LEU A 32 -0.45 20.31 -28.28
CA LEU A 32 0.54 19.25 -28.16
C LEU A 32 1.17 19.21 -26.76
N ASP A 33 1.54 20.36 -26.20
CA ASP A 33 2.11 20.45 -24.85
C ASP A 33 1.13 19.93 -23.79
N ARG A 34 -0.16 20.30 -23.90
CA ARG A 34 -1.19 19.77 -23.00
C ARG A 34 -1.37 18.26 -23.14
N SER A 35 -1.27 17.74 -24.37
CA SER A 35 -1.36 16.30 -24.65
C SER A 35 -0.21 15.53 -24.01
N TRP A 36 1.01 16.04 -24.07
CA TRP A 36 2.17 15.41 -23.41
C TRP A 36 2.07 15.45 -21.88
N GLY A 37 1.61 16.56 -21.31
CA GLY A 37 1.35 16.67 -19.87
C GLY A 37 0.37 15.60 -19.39
N ALA A 38 -0.76 15.44 -20.10
CA ALA A 38 -1.78 14.43 -19.79
C ALA A 38 -1.23 13.00 -19.91
N SER A 39 -0.47 12.68 -20.96
CA SER A 39 0.15 11.37 -21.11
C SER A 39 1.13 11.04 -19.99
N SER A 40 1.95 12.00 -19.55
CA SER A 40 2.87 11.79 -18.43
C SER A 40 2.14 11.50 -17.12
N GLU A 41 1.00 12.16 -16.91
CA GLU A 41 0.17 11.98 -15.72
C GLU A 41 -0.47 10.59 -15.66
N ILE A 42 -0.99 10.11 -16.79
CA ILE A 42 -1.58 8.78 -16.89
C ILE A 42 -0.51 7.71 -16.62
N SER A 43 0.68 7.86 -17.21
CA SER A 43 1.81 6.95 -16.99
C SER A 43 2.26 6.94 -15.52
N ASP A 44 2.39 8.11 -14.90
CA ASP A 44 2.77 8.23 -13.48
C ASP A 44 1.73 7.53 -12.57
N ARG A 45 0.42 7.76 -12.82
CA ARG A 45 -0.67 7.10 -12.07
C ARG A 45 -0.63 5.58 -12.24
N ALA A 46 -0.41 5.10 -13.47
CA ALA A 46 -0.34 3.68 -13.76
C ALA A 46 0.84 3.01 -13.04
N ALA A 47 2.01 3.65 -13.02
CA ALA A 47 3.19 3.17 -12.31
C ALA A 47 2.97 3.12 -10.79
N GLY A 48 2.41 4.18 -10.20
CA GLY A 48 2.06 4.23 -8.78
C GLY A 48 1.08 3.13 -8.39
N LEU A 49 0.01 2.94 -9.17
CA LEU A 49 -0.99 1.90 -8.94
C LEU A 49 -0.41 0.48 -9.07
N ALA A 50 0.47 0.24 -10.05
CA ALA A 50 1.13 -1.05 -10.21
C ALA A 50 1.99 -1.40 -8.99
N ALA A 51 2.80 -0.44 -8.52
CA ALA A 51 3.61 -0.62 -7.30
C ALA A 51 2.71 -0.84 -6.06
N ALA A 52 1.63 -0.08 -5.93
CA ALA A 52 0.67 -0.22 -4.84
C ALA A 52 0.03 -1.62 -4.78
N ARG A 53 -0.38 -2.15 -5.95
CA ARG A 53 -0.96 -3.49 -6.05
C ARG A 53 0.02 -4.58 -5.64
N THR A 54 1.27 -4.47 -6.09
CA THR A 54 2.33 -5.42 -5.71
C THR A 54 2.61 -5.36 -4.21
N ALA A 55 2.76 -4.16 -3.64
CA ALA A 55 2.98 -3.97 -2.21
C ALA A 55 1.82 -4.51 -1.37
N MET A 56 0.57 -4.22 -1.78
CA MET A 56 -0.62 -4.71 -1.09
C MET A 56 -0.76 -6.23 -1.20
N ALA A 57 -0.44 -6.81 -2.36
CA ALA A 57 -0.45 -8.26 -2.53
C ALA A 57 0.57 -8.92 -1.58
N GLU A 58 1.78 -8.36 -1.47
CA GLU A 58 2.81 -8.90 -0.58
C GLU A 58 2.44 -8.73 0.90
N ALA A 59 2.02 -7.53 1.31
CA ALA A 59 1.58 -7.25 2.68
C ALA A 59 0.43 -8.17 3.11
N THR A 60 -0.59 -8.35 2.25
CA THR A 60 -1.73 -9.21 2.57
C THR A 60 -1.39 -10.70 2.51
N ARG A 61 -0.47 -11.10 1.62
CA ARG A 61 0.04 -12.49 1.56
C ARG A 61 0.68 -12.88 2.88
N VAL A 62 1.57 -12.04 3.42
CA VAL A 62 2.23 -12.34 4.69
C VAL A 62 1.27 -12.25 5.87
N LEU A 63 0.39 -11.25 5.94
CA LEU A 63 -0.61 -11.15 7.00
C LEU A 63 -1.55 -12.38 7.02
N ARG A 64 -1.92 -12.93 5.84
CA ARG A 64 -2.73 -14.16 5.76
C ARG A 64 -2.00 -15.41 6.22
N SER A 65 -0.68 -15.38 6.37
CA SER A 65 0.14 -16.51 6.85
C SER A 65 0.43 -16.47 8.35
N GLN A 66 -0.31 -15.65 9.10
CA GLN A 66 -0.15 -15.57 10.54
C GLN A 66 -0.55 -16.87 11.25
N VAL A 67 0.18 -17.21 12.31
CA VAL A 67 -0.04 -18.43 13.12
C VAL A 67 0.09 -18.14 14.61
N CYS A 68 -0.47 -19.00 15.46
CA CYS A 68 -0.20 -18.96 16.90
C CYS A 68 1.16 -19.63 17.21
N LEU A 69 1.88 -19.10 18.21
CA LEU A 69 3.08 -19.73 18.74
C LEU A 69 2.78 -20.32 20.12
N GLY A 70 2.35 -21.58 20.16
CA GLY A 70 1.77 -22.20 21.35
C GLY A 70 0.49 -21.45 21.77
N SER A 71 0.43 -21.05 23.04
CA SER A 71 -0.64 -20.22 23.61
C SER A 71 -0.51 -18.73 23.30
N ASN A 72 0.56 -18.29 22.62
CA ASN A 72 0.70 -16.88 22.26
C ASN A 72 -0.18 -16.53 21.04
N PRO A 73 -0.92 -15.40 21.09
CA PRO A 73 -1.70 -14.92 19.96
C PRO A 73 -0.79 -14.62 18.75
N PRO A 74 -1.34 -14.64 17.52
CA PRO A 74 -0.56 -14.41 16.31
C PRO A 74 0.08 -13.02 16.27
N LEU A 75 -0.57 -12.01 16.87
CA LEU A 75 -0.06 -10.64 16.95
C LEU A 75 0.82 -10.44 18.19
N ILE A 76 2.07 -10.03 17.96
CA ILE A 76 3.05 -9.69 19.00
C ILE A 76 2.90 -8.22 19.37
N TYR A 77 2.81 -7.36 18.35
CA TYR A 77 2.71 -5.92 18.50
C TYR A 77 1.90 -5.33 17.33
N ALA A 78 1.13 -4.30 17.60
CA ALA A 78 0.25 -3.69 16.60
C ALA A 78 -0.06 -2.24 16.99
N ASP A 79 0.31 -1.30 16.12
CA ASP A 79 -0.08 0.12 16.20
C ASP A 79 -0.54 0.62 14.81
N GLN A 80 -0.78 1.93 14.68
CA GLN A 80 -1.26 2.56 13.45
C GLN A 80 -0.29 2.46 12.25
N ASN A 81 1.00 2.30 12.52
CA ASN A 81 2.09 2.36 11.56
C ASN A 81 2.84 1.03 11.44
N ARG A 82 2.73 0.10 12.37
CA ARG A 82 3.40 -1.20 12.29
C ARG A 82 2.60 -2.32 12.92
N VAL A 83 2.76 -3.50 12.35
CA VAL A 83 2.20 -4.76 12.86
C VAL A 83 3.28 -5.82 12.83
N ARG A 84 3.51 -6.46 13.99
CA ARG A 84 4.48 -7.54 14.18
C ARG A 84 3.76 -8.80 14.63
N PHE A 85 4.04 -9.91 13.96
CA PHE A 85 3.25 -11.13 14.09
C PHE A 85 4.08 -12.37 13.77
N TYR A 86 3.62 -13.51 14.29
CA TYR A 86 4.19 -14.82 13.99
C TYR A 86 3.63 -15.34 12.67
N VAL A 87 4.51 -15.93 11.86
CA VAL A 87 4.19 -16.45 10.53
C VAL A 87 4.83 -17.81 10.33
N ASP A 88 4.07 -18.73 9.75
CA ASP A 88 4.62 -19.98 9.23
C ASP A 88 4.44 -20.02 7.70
N LEU A 89 5.56 -20.04 6.99
CA LEU A 89 5.63 -20.21 5.54
C LEU A 89 6.33 -21.52 5.15
N SER A 90 6.57 -22.40 6.13
CA SER A 90 7.10 -23.73 5.86
C SER A 90 6.05 -24.62 5.19
N ASP A 91 6.49 -25.76 4.66
CA ASP A 91 5.64 -26.82 4.15
C ASP A 91 4.95 -27.64 5.28
N GLY A 92 5.06 -27.20 6.54
CA GLY A 92 4.51 -27.87 7.70
C GLY A 92 5.34 -29.05 8.22
N THR A 93 6.50 -29.33 7.60
CA THR A 93 7.38 -30.42 8.04
C THR A 93 8.09 -30.13 9.37
N SER A 94 8.22 -28.86 9.75
CA SER A 94 8.82 -28.45 11.03
C SER A 94 8.19 -27.18 11.59
N ARG A 95 7.62 -27.29 12.78
CA ARG A 95 7.10 -26.14 13.55
C ARG A 95 8.20 -25.23 14.12
N ASN A 96 9.48 -25.63 14.02
CA ASN A 96 10.60 -24.82 14.49
C ASN A 96 11.01 -23.72 13.49
N GLN A 97 10.29 -23.58 12.37
CA GLN A 97 10.55 -22.60 11.33
C GLN A 97 9.63 -21.37 11.39
N VAL A 98 8.80 -21.23 12.43
CA VAL A 98 7.94 -20.06 12.62
C VAL A 98 8.80 -18.80 12.71
N GLN A 99 8.54 -17.85 11.82
CA GLN A 99 9.25 -16.59 11.69
C GLN A 99 8.47 -15.48 12.38
N ILE A 100 9.16 -14.42 12.77
CA ILE A 100 8.50 -13.14 13.08
C ILE A 100 8.58 -12.26 11.84
N ARG A 101 7.46 -11.65 11.46
CA ARG A 101 7.42 -10.62 10.43
C ARG A 101 6.87 -9.34 11.01
N GLU A 102 7.39 -8.22 10.53
CA GLU A 102 6.88 -6.89 10.83
C GLU A 102 6.64 -6.15 9.52
N LEU A 103 5.43 -5.64 9.35
CA LEU A 103 5.14 -4.62 8.35
C LEU A 103 5.18 -3.27 9.05
N ALA A 104 5.97 -2.34 8.55
CA ALA A 104 6.16 -1.02 9.16
C ALA A 104 6.09 0.09 8.11
N TYR A 105 5.32 1.12 8.45
CA TYR A 105 5.25 2.39 7.74
C TYR A 105 6.05 3.44 8.50
N ASP A 106 6.97 4.09 7.81
CA ASP A 106 7.68 5.26 8.33
C ASP A 106 7.08 6.55 7.75
N PRO A 107 6.43 7.39 8.57
CA PRO A 107 5.83 8.65 8.09
C PRO A 107 6.86 9.70 7.67
N THR A 108 8.13 9.56 8.09
CA THR A 108 9.21 10.49 7.73
C THR A 108 9.74 10.16 6.34
N THR A 109 10.09 8.89 6.12
CA THR A 109 10.65 8.45 4.83
C THR A 109 9.59 8.04 3.82
N ARG A 110 8.31 7.94 4.22
CA ARG A 110 7.17 7.53 3.39
C ARG A 110 7.34 6.14 2.80
N LYS A 111 7.96 5.23 3.56
CA LYS A 111 8.26 3.86 3.12
C LYS A 111 7.43 2.86 3.89
N LEU A 112 6.91 1.88 3.16
CA LEU A 112 6.36 0.65 3.73
C LEU A 112 7.40 -0.44 3.58
N THR A 113 7.84 -1.03 4.69
CA THR A 113 8.87 -2.06 4.73
C THR A 113 8.35 -3.33 5.38
N GLU A 114 8.96 -4.45 5.01
CA GLU A 114 8.82 -5.72 5.67
C GLU A 114 10.14 -6.08 6.34
N SER A 115 10.10 -6.39 7.63
CA SER A 115 11.25 -6.94 8.35
C SER A 115 10.97 -8.37 8.78
N VAL A 116 11.98 -9.24 8.68
CA VAL A 116 11.87 -10.68 8.92
C VAL A 116 12.92 -11.12 9.92
N TRP A 117 12.50 -11.81 10.98
CA TRP A 117 13.38 -12.48 11.93
C TRP A 117 13.22 -13.99 11.77
N LEU A 118 14.33 -14.65 11.42
CA LEU A 118 14.39 -16.10 11.39
C LEU A 118 14.75 -16.63 12.79
N PRO A 119 14.16 -17.75 13.23
CA PRO A 119 14.54 -18.36 14.50
C PRO A 119 16.00 -18.83 14.45
N THR A 120 16.75 -18.58 15.52
CA THR A 120 18.16 -18.99 15.66
C THR A 120 18.35 -20.20 16.57
N GLY A 121 17.29 -20.62 17.27
CA GLY A 121 17.30 -21.79 18.14
C GLY A 121 15.98 -22.01 18.85
N GLY A 122 15.97 -22.95 19.80
CA GLY A 122 14.79 -23.34 20.57
C GLY A 122 13.97 -24.46 19.91
N THR A 123 12.92 -24.88 20.60
CA THR A 123 11.95 -25.87 20.10
C THR A 123 10.55 -25.31 20.30
N TYR A 124 9.68 -25.50 19.32
CA TYR A 124 8.31 -25.05 19.39
C TYR A 124 7.64 -25.52 20.71
N PRO A 125 6.95 -24.64 21.45
CA PRO A 125 6.61 -23.25 21.13
C PRO A 125 7.64 -22.20 21.59
N ASN A 126 8.74 -22.61 22.23
CA ASN A 126 9.77 -21.72 22.79
C ASN A 126 10.92 -21.52 21.78
N LEU A 127 10.67 -20.71 20.75
CA LEU A 127 11.67 -20.35 19.74
C LEU A 127 12.43 -19.09 20.14
N THR A 128 13.73 -19.06 19.80
CA THR A 128 14.61 -17.92 20.04
C THR A 128 14.84 -17.15 18.74
N TYR A 129 14.77 -15.82 18.82
CA TYR A 129 14.94 -14.91 17.69
C TYR A 129 16.09 -13.93 17.96
N PRO A 130 16.80 -13.45 16.91
CA PRO A 130 17.81 -12.42 17.07
C PRO A 130 17.18 -11.08 17.46
N ALA A 131 17.98 -10.18 18.04
CA ALA A 131 17.52 -8.84 18.42
C ALA A 131 17.16 -7.97 17.20
N SER A 132 17.92 -8.11 16.11
CA SER A 132 17.74 -7.36 14.87
C SER A 132 17.13 -8.24 13.77
N PRO A 133 16.38 -7.64 12.82
CA PRO A 133 15.81 -8.40 11.71
C PRO A 133 16.92 -9.04 10.88
N THR A 134 16.71 -10.29 10.50
CA THR A 134 17.60 -11.03 9.61
C THR A 134 17.57 -10.46 8.19
N ARG A 135 16.40 -9.96 7.76
CA ARG A 135 16.18 -9.34 6.46
C ARG A 135 15.22 -8.17 6.58
N SER A 136 15.40 -7.16 5.73
CA SER A 136 14.49 -6.03 5.58
C SER A 136 14.28 -5.74 4.10
N ASN A 137 13.03 -5.75 3.66
CA ASN A 137 12.62 -5.53 2.28
C ASN A 137 11.80 -4.24 2.20
N LEU A 138 12.05 -3.43 1.17
CA LEU A 138 11.17 -2.32 0.83
C LEU A 138 9.97 -2.86 0.04
N LEU A 139 8.75 -2.65 0.54
CA LEU A 139 7.53 -3.05 -0.16
C LEU A 139 7.03 -1.93 -1.06
N LEU A 140 7.03 -0.70 -0.55
CA LEU A 140 6.57 0.47 -1.29
C LEU A 140 7.34 1.71 -0.84
N ASP A 141 7.77 2.50 -1.82
CA ASP A 141 8.25 3.85 -1.61
C ASP A 141 7.15 4.86 -1.91
N ASN A 142 7.21 6.03 -1.28
CA ASN A 142 6.18 7.09 -1.42
C ASN A 142 4.76 6.61 -1.07
N ALA A 143 4.64 5.84 0.01
CA ALA A 143 3.39 5.48 0.63
C ALA A 143 2.88 6.63 1.53
N TYR A 144 1.59 6.93 1.40
CA TYR A 144 0.90 7.92 2.20
C TYR A 144 -0.33 7.27 2.87
N PRO A 145 -0.76 7.74 4.05
CA PRO A 145 -2.09 7.45 4.55
C PRO A 145 -3.11 7.97 3.54
N VAL A 146 -4.23 7.25 3.36
CA VAL A 146 -5.32 7.66 2.45
C VAL A 146 -5.86 9.03 2.84
N ASP A 147 -5.89 9.32 4.14
CA ASP A 147 -6.16 10.66 4.67
C ASP A 147 -5.47 10.85 6.03
N ALA A 148 -5.48 12.08 6.56
CA ALA A 148 -4.80 12.41 7.82
C ALA A 148 -5.39 11.71 9.07
N SER A 149 -6.63 11.21 8.97
CA SER A 149 -7.37 10.53 10.03
C SER A 149 -7.38 8.99 9.91
N THR A 150 -7.03 8.46 8.74
CA THR A 150 -7.03 7.02 8.44
C THR A 150 -5.60 6.48 8.50
N PRO A 151 -5.22 5.79 9.60
CA PRO A 151 -3.90 5.18 9.69
C PRO A 151 -3.75 4.02 8.72
N ILE A 152 -2.50 3.66 8.42
CA ILE A 152 -2.16 2.59 7.48
C ILE A 152 -2.72 1.25 7.95
N PHE A 153 -2.57 0.95 9.24
CA PHE A 153 -3.07 -0.26 9.87
C PHE A 153 -4.22 0.04 10.82
N ARG A 154 -5.34 -0.63 10.61
CA ARG A 154 -6.51 -0.60 11.48
C ARG A 154 -6.90 -2.02 11.89
N TYR A 155 -7.32 -2.18 13.12
CA TYR A 155 -7.60 -3.49 13.70
C TYR A 155 -9.03 -3.53 14.19
N TYR A 156 -9.67 -4.67 13.99
CA TYR A 156 -11.05 -4.86 14.40
C TYR A 156 -11.20 -6.16 15.18
N ALA A 157 -12.13 -6.15 16.13
CA ALA A 157 -12.60 -7.32 16.87
C ALA A 157 -14.12 -7.48 16.68
N TRP A 158 -14.65 -8.62 17.12
CA TRP A 158 -16.09 -8.76 17.33
C TRP A 158 -16.52 -8.03 18.60
N ASP A 159 -17.65 -7.33 18.51
CA ASP A 159 -18.39 -6.82 19.65
C ASP A 159 -19.18 -7.96 20.27
N THR A 160 -18.67 -8.48 21.38
CA THR A 160 -19.30 -9.57 22.14
C THR A 160 -20.54 -9.12 22.91
N THR A 161 -20.80 -7.80 22.98
CA THR A 161 -21.98 -7.20 23.64
C THR A 161 -23.12 -6.89 22.68
N ASN A 162 -22.84 -6.62 21.40
CA ASN A 162 -23.84 -6.25 20.39
C ASN A 162 -23.92 -7.26 19.24
N GLY A 163 -24.17 -8.53 19.55
CA GLY A 163 -24.52 -9.54 18.54
C GLY A 163 -23.43 -9.84 17.50
N GLY A 164 -22.16 -9.59 17.81
CA GLY A 164 -21.05 -9.87 16.90
C GLY A 164 -20.92 -8.87 15.76
N ALA A 165 -21.14 -7.57 15.98
CA ALA A 165 -20.72 -6.54 15.02
C ALA A 165 -19.20 -6.35 15.04
N SER A 166 -18.58 -5.88 13.94
CA SER A 166 -17.14 -5.58 13.94
C SER A 166 -16.88 -4.17 14.49
N VAL A 167 -16.02 -4.06 15.51
CA VAL A 167 -15.65 -2.78 16.14
C VAL A 167 -14.18 -2.46 15.93
N LEU A 168 -13.87 -1.17 15.72
CA LEU A 168 -12.50 -0.67 15.59
C LEU A 168 -11.84 -0.68 16.97
N LEU A 169 -10.64 -1.26 17.04
CA LEU A 169 -9.82 -1.29 18.26
C LEU A 169 -8.91 -0.05 18.33
N PRO A 170 -8.71 0.52 19.53
CA PRO A 170 -7.77 1.61 19.72
C PRO A 170 -6.32 1.10 19.55
N ALA A 171 -5.52 1.81 18.76
CA ALA A 171 -4.10 1.54 18.58
C ALA A 171 -3.25 2.50 19.45
N PRO A 172 -2.14 2.05 20.08
CA PRO A 172 -1.57 0.70 20.02
C PRO A 172 -2.41 -0.35 20.74
N LEU A 173 -2.47 -1.56 20.18
CA LEU A 173 -3.28 -2.64 20.74
C LEU A 173 -2.73 -3.13 22.08
N SER A 174 -3.60 -3.18 23.08
CA SER A 174 -3.34 -3.86 24.35
C SER A 174 -3.15 -5.37 24.14
N ALA A 175 -2.59 -6.08 25.13
CA ALA A 175 -2.43 -7.54 25.03
C ALA A 175 -3.76 -8.27 24.86
N SER A 176 -4.83 -7.82 25.53
CA SER A 176 -6.18 -8.37 25.40
C SER A 176 -6.79 -8.07 24.04
N ASP A 177 -6.53 -6.90 23.46
CA ASP A 177 -7.04 -6.56 22.14
C ASP A 177 -6.33 -7.34 21.04
N ARG A 178 -5.01 -7.54 21.14
CA ARG A 178 -4.26 -8.41 20.22
C ARG A 178 -4.80 -9.84 20.16
N ALA A 179 -5.25 -10.36 21.30
CA ALA A 179 -5.86 -11.68 21.40
C ALA A 179 -7.28 -11.76 20.83
N ARG A 180 -7.94 -10.62 20.59
CA ARG A 180 -9.31 -10.53 20.04
C ARG A 180 -9.38 -9.98 18.62
N THR A 181 -8.25 -9.57 18.04
CA THR A 181 -8.22 -9.07 16.67
C THR A 181 -8.65 -10.16 15.68
N ILE A 182 -9.66 -9.85 14.87
CA ILE A 182 -10.19 -10.76 13.84
C ILE A 182 -9.89 -10.26 12.43
N ARG A 183 -9.67 -8.95 12.28
CA ARG A 183 -9.50 -8.31 10.98
C ARG A 183 -8.49 -7.19 11.08
N ILE A 184 -7.59 -7.16 10.11
CA ILE A 184 -6.58 -6.14 9.92
C ILE A 184 -6.85 -5.49 8.56
N VAL A 185 -7.12 -4.20 8.56
CA VAL A 185 -7.29 -3.41 7.35
C VAL A 185 -6.00 -2.67 7.08
N VAL A 186 -5.47 -2.82 5.88
CA VAL A 186 -4.30 -2.11 5.38
C VAL A 186 -4.78 -1.15 4.30
N ALA A 187 -4.52 0.14 4.47
CA ALA A 187 -4.94 1.17 3.53
C ALA A 187 -3.82 2.20 3.32
N PHE A 188 -3.47 2.47 2.07
CA PHE A 188 -2.50 3.51 1.74
C PHE A 188 -2.72 4.07 0.34
N GLU A 189 -2.25 5.28 0.15
CA GLU A 189 -2.14 5.98 -1.12
C GLU A 189 -0.70 5.80 -1.65
N ALA A 190 -0.56 5.35 -2.90
CA ALA A 190 0.73 5.28 -3.56
C ALA A 190 0.93 6.46 -4.50
N ARG A 191 2.08 7.12 -4.38
CA ARG A 191 2.48 8.21 -5.27
C ARG A 191 3.63 7.79 -6.20
N PRO A 192 3.67 8.32 -7.42
CA PRO A 192 4.74 8.02 -8.36
C PRO A 192 6.10 8.50 -7.82
N SER A 193 7.12 7.65 -7.92
CA SER A 193 8.44 7.88 -7.32
C SER A 193 9.20 9.07 -7.91
N ASN A 194 8.92 9.41 -9.16
CA ASN A 194 9.49 10.56 -9.85
C ASN A 194 8.83 11.91 -9.46
N ARG A 195 7.65 11.88 -8.82
CA ARG A 195 6.85 13.07 -8.46
C ARG A 195 6.08 12.86 -7.14
N PRO A 196 6.77 12.74 -6.00
CA PRO A 196 6.16 12.37 -4.72
C PRO A 196 5.20 13.42 -4.12
N SER A 197 5.27 14.67 -4.58
CA SER A 197 4.35 15.75 -4.18
C SER A 197 3.05 15.80 -5.00
N ALA A 198 2.92 14.98 -6.06
CA ALA A 198 1.78 15.01 -6.96
C ALA A 198 0.58 14.21 -6.42
N ALA A 199 -0.03 14.67 -5.32
CA ALA A 199 -1.21 14.04 -4.72
C ALA A 199 -2.38 13.85 -5.71
N LYS A 200 -2.52 14.75 -6.70
CA LYS A 200 -3.52 14.62 -7.77
C LYS A 200 -3.31 13.37 -8.66
N ARG A 201 -2.13 12.77 -8.63
CA ARG A 201 -1.72 11.61 -9.43
C ARG A 201 -1.59 10.34 -8.60
N ALA A 202 -2.16 10.36 -7.41
CA ALA A 202 -2.06 9.24 -6.51
C ALA A 202 -3.11 8.17 -6.79
N SER A 203 -2.91 7.00 -6.19
CA SER A 203 -3.85 5.89 -6.26
C SER A 203 -4.03 5.27 -4.89
N ASP A 204 -5.26 5.28 -4.41
CA ASP A 204 -5.63 4.69 -3.13
C ASP A 204 -5.82 3.19 -3.29
N VAL A 205 -5.27 2.43 -2.35
CA VAL A 205 -5.45 0.99 -2.27
C VAL A 205 -5.78 0.61 -0.84
N GLN A 206 -6.84 -0.17 -0.67
CA GLN A 206 -7.24 -0.74 0.60
C GLN A 206 -7.47 -2.25 0.43
N ASN A 207 -7.08 -3.02 1.43
CA ASN A 207 -7.41 -4.43 1.52
C ASN A 207 -7.65 -4.84 2.98
N GLU A 208 -8.40 -5.92 3.14
CA GLU A 208 -8.77 -6.47 4.44
C GLU A 208 -8.23 -7.90 4.56
N VAL A 209 -7.62 -8.20 5.70
CA VAL A 209 -7.11 -9.52 6.02
C VAL A 209 -7.79 -10.01 7.28
N PHE A 210 -8.41 -11.19 7.17
CA PHE A 210 -9.01 -11.89 8.30
C PHE A 210 -7.99 -12.81 8.96
N VAL A 211 -8.01 -12.82 10.28
CA VAL A 211 -7.20 -13.71 11.11
C VAL A 211 -7.71 -15.13 10.96
N ARG A 212 -6.89 -16.04 10.41
CA ARG A 212 -7.30 -17.41 10.07
C ARG A 212 -7.86 -18.22 11.23
N SER A 213 -7.39 -17.96 12.45
CA SER A 213 -7.79 -18.70 13.65
C SER A 213 -8.96 -18.06 14.40
N ALA A 214 -9.54 -16.97 13.89
CA ALA A 214 -10.65 -16.29 14.56
C ALA A 214 -11.88 -17.18 14.60
N ASP A 215 -12.34 -17.51 15.81
CA ASP A 215 -13.55 -18.29 16.07
C ASP A 215 -14.61 -17.40 16.71
N ASN A 216 -15.73 -17.22 16.01
CA ASN A 216 -16.86 -16.40 16.45
C ASN A 216 -17.70 -17.09 17.54
N THR A 217 -17.48 -18.38 17.80
CA THR A 217 -18.15 -19.14 18.87
C THR A 217 -17.33 -19.17 20.17
N SER A 218 -16.06 -18.75 20.11
CA SER A 218 -15.22 -18.60 21.30
C SER A 218 -15.71 -17.43 22.16
N SER A 219 -15.67 -17.56 23.49
CA SER A 219 -16.07 -16.50 24.44
C SER A 219 -15.31 -15.18 24.26
N THR A 220 -14.18 -15.23 23.55
CA THR A 220 -13.26 -14.12 23.32
C THR A 220 -13.42 -13.54 21.90
N GLY A 221 -14.08 -14.25 20.98
CA GLY A 221 -14.28 -13.86 19.58
C GLY A 221 -12.98 -13.75 18.76
N GLY A 222 -11.86 -14.25 19.29
CA GLY A 222 -10.52 -14.05 18.74
C GLY A 222 -9.88 -15.33 18.19
N PRO A 223 -8.61 -15.25 17.75
CA PRO A 223 -7.81 -16.42 17.39
C PRO A 223 -7.75 -17.47 18.51
N SER A 224 -8.20 -18.71 18.25
CA SER A 224 -8.05 -19.82 19.19
C SER A 224 -6.63 -20.39 19.13
N CYS A 225 -5.76 -19.98 20.06
CA CYS A 225 -4.42 -20.55 20.23
C CYS A 225 -4.46 -21.61 21.34
N GLY A 226 -4.31 -22.88 20.96
CA GLY A 226 -4.41 -24.04 21.85
C GLY A 226 -3.46 -25.15 21.41
#